data_AF-A0A7K0XSR8-F1
#
_entry.id   AF-A0A7K0XSR8-F1
#
_cell.length_a   1.000
_cell.length_b   1.000
_cell.length_c   1.000
_cell.angle_alpha   90.00
_cell.angle_beta   90.00
_cell.angle_gamma   90.00
#
_symmetry.space_group_name_H-M   'P 1'
#
loop_
_entity.id
_entity.type
_entity.pdbx_description
1 polymer ?
#
loop_
_entity_poly.entity_id
_entity_poly.type
_entity_poly.pdbx_seq_one_letter_code
_entity_poly.pdbx_strand_id
1 'polypeptide(L)'
;GARGCLEAEVSVGAIESSTGRPLTEPSYEHMQYVGLLVGRAAASIANLLDLRLIVCGGRVAREYASTMFLAAQAELDSSCRLAFSRGTVIVSAKAPQPSGIVGAAAVGWRGLGEGV
;
A
#
# COMPACT_ATOMS: atom_id res chain seq x y z
N GLY A 1 -4.50 14.94 3.64
CA GLY A 1 -3.58 15.30 2.54
C GLY A 1 -4.05 16.51 1.75
N ALA A 2 -3.14 17.12 0.98
CA ALA A 2 -3.49 18.11 -0.04
C ALA A 2 -4.00 17.41 -1.32
N ARG A 3 -4.53 18.17 -2.28
CA ARG A 3 -5.06 17.64 -3.55
C ARG A 3 -3.99 16.83 -4.31
N GLY A 4 -4.34 15.65 -4.80
CA GLY A 4 -3.42 14.77 -5.53
C GLY A 4 -2.43 14.00 -4.66
N CYS A 5 -2.45 14.17 -3.32
CA CYS A 5 -1.76 13.25 -2.43
C CYS A 5 -2.45 11.89 -2.43
N LEU A 6 -1.69 10.80 -2.41
CA LEU A 6 -2.24 9.44 -2.36
C LEU A 6 -3.29 9.30 -1.24
N GLU A 7 -3.00 9.82 -0.04
CA GLU A 7 -3.95 9.82 1.08
C GLU A 7 -5.28 10.51 0.75
N ALA A 8 -5.25 11.63 0.03
CA ALA A 8 -6.45 12.37 -0.35
C ALA A 8 -7.28 11.65 -1.43
N GLU A 9 -6.71 10.65 -2.10
CA GLU A 9 -7.38 9.87 -3.14
C GLU A 9 -7.83 8.49 -2.64
N VAL A 10 -7.05 7.83 -1.78
CA VAL A 10 -7.27 6.40 -1.42
C VAL A 10 -7.40 6.13 0.09
N SER A 11 -7.44 7.16 0.94
CA SER A 11 -7.83 6.94 2.33
C SER A 11 -9.30 6.50 2.43
N VAL A 12 -9.67 5.82 3.51
CA VAL A 12 -11.07 5.37 3.71
C VAL A 12 -12.05 6.54 3.57
N GLY A 13 -11.78 7.67 4.21
CA GLY A 13 -12.64 8.85 4.10
C GLY A 13 -12.66 9.46 2.69
N ALA A 14 -11.55 9.43 1.96
CA ALA A 14 -11.51 9.89 0.56
C ALA A 14 -12.34 8.98 -0.36
N ILE A 15 -12.24 7.67 -0.18
CA ILE A 15 -13.02 6.68 -0.92
C ILE A 15 -14.52 6.87 -0.64
N GLU A 16 -14.90 6.94 0.64
CA GLU A 16 -16.32 7.04 1.02
C GLU A 16 -16.94 8.36 0.55
N SER A 17 -16.20 9.47 0.64
CA SER A 17 -16.66 10.77 0.16
C SER A 17 -16.73 10.88 -1.37
N SER A 18 -15.77 10.31 -2.09
CA SER A 18 -15.73 10.37 -3.57
C SER A 18 -16.73 9.41 -4.24
N THR A 19 -16.95 8.24 -3.64
CA THR A 19 -17.86 7.22 -4.19
C THR A 19 -19.29 7.35 -3.68
N GLY A 20 -19.49 8.02 -2.55
CA GLY A 20 -20.76 8.04 -1.83
C GLY A 20 -21.17 6.67 -1.27
N ARG A 21 -20.24 5.71 -1.21
CA ARG A 21 -20.48 4.32 -0.77
C ARG A 21 -19.52 3.95 0.36
N PRO A 22 -19.93 3.09 1.30
CA PRO A 22 -19.03 2.60 2.34
C PRO A 22 -17.90 1.76 1.72
N LEU A 23 -16.73 1.75 2.36
CA LEU A 23 -15.58 0.93 1.93
C LEU A 23 -15.92 -0.57 1.79
N THR A 24 -16.94 -1.05 2.49
CA THR A 24 -17.39 -2.45 2.47
C THR A 24 -18.25 -2.80 1.25
N GLU A 25 -18.65 -1.82 0.44
CA GLU A 25 -19.48 -2.03 -0.76
C GLU A 25 -18.89 -1.37 -2.02
N PRO A 26 -17.66 -1.73 -2.44
CA PRO A 26 -17.00 -1.06 -3.56
C PRO A 26 -17.51 -1.60 -4.90
N SER A 27 -17.37 -0.80 -5.95
CA SER A 27 -17.40 -1.32 -7.32
C SER A 27 -16.03 -1.91 -7.68
N TYR A 28 -16.02 -2.94 -8.55
CA TYR A 28 -14.78 -3.51 -9.07
C TYR A 28 -13.91 -2.47 -9.78
N GLU A 29 -14.53 -1.59 -10.57
CA GLU A 29 -13.85 -0.49 -11.26
C GLU A 29 -13.11 0.41 -10.28
N HIS A 30 -13.75 0.75 -9.15
CA HIS A 30 -13.11 1.60 -8.14
C HIS A 30 -11.98 0.87 -7.42
N MET A 31 -12.13 -0.42 -7.11
CA MET A 31 -11.03 -1.22 -6.55
C MET A 31 -9.80 -1.24 -7.48
N GLN A 32 -10.03 -1.38 -8.80
CA GLN A 32 -8.96 -1.34 -9.81
C GLN A 32 -8.32 0.04 -9.89
N TYR A 33 -9.12 1.11 -9.87
CA TYR A 33 -8.63 2.49 -9.86
C TYR A 33 -7.76 2.79 -8.63
N VAL A 34 -8.19 2.37 -7.44
CA VAL A 34 -7.37 2.47 -6.22
C VAL A 34 -6.08 1.68 -6.38
N GLY A 35 -6.14 0.47 -6.94
CA GLY A 35 -4.96 -0.34 -7.26
C GLY A 35 -3.99 0.38 -8.19
N LEU A 36 -4.47 1.01 -9.25
CA LEU A 36 -3.67 1.83 -10.18
C LEU A 36 -2.93 2.96 -9.45
N LEU A 37 -3.62 3.74 -8.61
CA LEU A 37 -3.00 4.83 -7.85
C LEU A 37 -1.93 4.33 -6.87
N VAL A 38 -2.24 3.24 -6.15
CA VAL A 38 -1.29 2.61 -5.23
C VAL A 38 -0.08 2.06 -5.98
N GLY A 39 -0.27 1.43 -7.14
CA GLY A 39 0.80 0.94 -8.02
C GLY A 39 1.74 2.05 -8.50
N ARG A 40 1.20 3.21 -8.89
CA ARG A 40 2.00 4.40 -9.25
C ARG A 40 2.84 4.92 -8.11
N ALA A 41 2.24 5.03 -6.92
CA ALA A 41 2.96 5.47 -5.73
C ALA A 41 4.06 4.46 -5.36
N ALA A 42 3.74 3.17 -5.40
CA ALA A 42 4.66 2.07 -5.17
C ALA A 42 5.86 2.13 -6.14
N ALA A 43 5.61 2.30 -7.44
CA ALA A 43 6.65 2.41 -8.46
C ALA A 43 7.53 3.65 -8.24
N SER A 44 6.92 4.78 -7.86
CA SER A 44 7.65 6.02 -7.58
C SER A 44 8.66 5.81 -6.45
N ILE A 45 8.24 5.14 -5.38
CA ILE A 45 9.10 4.86 -4.22
C ILE A 45 10.15 3.80 -4.57
N ALA A 46 9.77 2.73 -5.26
CA ALA A 46 10.70 1.67 -5.68
C ALA A 46 11.81 2.20 -6.61
N ASN A 47 11.45 3.06 -7.57
CA ASN A 47 12.40 3.73 -8.46
C ASN A 47 13.31 4.73 -7.71
N LEU A 48 12.83 5.32 -6.61
CA LEU A 48 13.60 6.29 -5.83
C LEU A 48 14.56 5.62 -4.83
N LEU A 49 14.14 4.53 -4.21
CA LEU A 49 14.78 3.94 -3.03
C LEU A 49 15.36 2.54 -3.25
N ASP A 50 15.26 1.98 -4.46
CA ASP A 50 15.69 0.60 -4.76
C ASP A 50 15.01 -0.45 -3.87
N LEU A 51 13.68 -0.33 -3.74
CA LEU A 51 12.89 -1.29 -2.96
C LEU A 51 12.43 -2.46 -3.82
N ARG A 52 12.65 -3.67 -3.33
CA ARG A 52 12.22 -4.93 -3.95
C ARG A 52 10.87 -5.44 -3.45
N LEU A 53 10.42 -4.95 -2.28
CA LEU A 53 9.19 -5.39 -1.62
C LEU A 53 8.44 -4.18 -1.06
N ILE A 54 7.15 -4.10 -1.37
CA ILE A 54 6.22 -3.13 -0.82
C ILE A 54 5.13 -3.91 -0.09
N VAL A 55 4.95 -3.59 1.19
CA VAL A 55 3.95 -4.25 2.05
C VAL A 55 2.86 -3.24 2.38
N CYS A 56 1.63 -3.50 1.92
CA CYS A 56 0.48 -2.64 2.16
C CYS A 56 -0.35 -3.17 3.33
N GLY A 57 -0.45 -2.37 4.39
CA GLY A 57 -1.36 -2.61 5.50
C GLY A 57 -2.64 -1.79 5.43
N GLY A 58 -3.41 -1.83 6.51
CA GLY A 58 -4.61 -1.03 6.67
C GLY A 58 -5.89 -1.67 6.13
N ARG A 59 -7.01 -0.98 6.35
CA ARG A 59 -8.34 -1.50 5.99
C ARG A 59 -8.54 -1.62 4.48
N VAL A 60 -8.17 -0.60 3.71
CA VAL A 60 -8.37 -0.59 2.24
C VAL A 60 -7.70 -1.81 1.59
N ALA A 61 -6.43 -2.07 1.92
CA ALA A 61 -5.70 -3.24 1.42
C ALA A 61 -6.35 -4.58 1.79
N ARG A 62 -7.07 -4.66 2.92
CA ARG A 62 -7.79 -5.86 3.34
C ARG A 62 -9.13 -6.02 2.63
N GLU A 63 -9.93 -4.95 2.56
CA GLU A 63 -11.27 -4.99 1.95
C GLU A 63 -11.21 -5.17 0.43
N TYR A 64 -10.26 -4.50 -0.24
CA TYR A 64 -10.18 -4.53 -1.70
C TYR A 64 -9.36 -5.70 -2.23
N ALA A 65 -8.54 -6.31 -1.35
CA ALA A 65 -7.86 -7.58 -1.53
C ALA A 65 -7.24 -7.76 -2.95
N SER A 66 -7.47 -8.92 -3.56
CA SER A 66 -6.85 -9.33 -4.83
C SER A 66 -7.10 -8.35 -5.97
N THR A 67 -8.29 -7.78 -6.09
CA THR A 67 -8.63 -6.85 -7.18
C THR A 67 -7.69 -5.63 -7.19
N MET A 68 -7.48 -5.02 -6.02
CA MET A 68 -6.56 -3.89 -5.88
C MET A 68 -5.11 -4.32 -6.09
N PHE A 69 -4.67 -5.42 -5.48
CA PHE A 69 -3.27 -5.84 -5.58
C PHE A 69 -2.87 -6.28 -6.99
N LEU A 70 -3.77 -6.91 -7.75
CA LEU A 70 -3.52 -7.26 -9.16
C LEU A 70 -3.35 -6.00 -10.02
N ALA A 71 -4.25 -5.02 -9.87
CA ALA A 71 -4.13 -3.75 -10.58
C ALA A 71 -2.87 -2.97 -10.17
N ALA A 72 -2.54 -2.98 -8.88
CA ALA A 72 -1.34 -2.32 -8.36
C ALA A 72 -0.05 -2.96 -8.87
N GLN A 73 0.04 -4.30 -8.90
CA GLN A 73 1.20 -5.00 -9.42
C GLN A 73 1.37 -4.76 -10.92
N ALA A 74 0.29 -4.77 -11.71
CA ALA A 74 0.35 -4.50 -13.14
C ALA A 74 0.87 -3.08 -13.42
N GLU A 75 0.39 -2.08 -12.69
CA GLU A 75 0.89 -0.71 -12.81
C GLU A 75 2.34 -0.59 -12.35
N LEU A 76 2.69 -1.24 -11.23
CA LEU A 76 4.06 -1.30 -10.71
C LEU A 76 5.04 -1.86 -11.76
N ASP A 77 4.69 -2.99 -12.37
CA ASP A 77 5.52 -3.65 -13.40
C ASP A 77 5.70 -2.77 -14.65
N SER A 78 4.66 -2.04 -15.04
CA SER A 78 4.74 -1.11 -16.18
C SER A 78 5.64 0.10 -15.91
N SER A 79 5.69 0.55 -14.66
CA SER A 79 6.39 1.77 -14.22
C SER A 79 7.81 1.51 -13.71
N CYS A 80 8.11 0.32 -13.21
CA CYS A 80 9.44 -0.10 -12.74
C CYS A 80 10.31 -0.63 -13.87
N ARG A 81 10.84 0.29 -14.70
CA ARG A 81 11.65 -0.06 -15.89
C ARG A 81 13.16 -0.06 -15.64
N LEU A 82 13.61 0.47 -14.49
CA LEU A 82 15.02 0.52 -14.11
C LEU A 82 15.52 -0.88 -13.68
N ALA A 83 16.81 -1.14 -13.82
CA ALA A 83 17.36 -2.47 -13.54
C ALA A 83 17.16 -2.90 -12.07
N PHE A 84 17.25 -1.96 -11.15
CA PHE A 84 17.19 -2.20 -9.71
C PHE A 84 15.73 -2.33 -9.20
N SER A 85 14.80 -1.55 -9.75
CA SER A 85 13.38 -1.59 -9.39
C SER A 85 12.55 -2.61 -10.16
N ARG A 86 13.08 -3.19 -11.24
CA ARG A 86 12.37 -4.23 -12.00
C ARG A 86 12.14 -5.46 -11.12
N GLY A 87 10.90 -5.96 -11.13
CA GLY A 87 10.50 -7.12 -10.33
C GLY A 87 10.20 -6.80 -8.87
N THR A 88 10.03 -5.52 -8.50
CA THR A 88 9.45 -5.15 -7.21
C THR A 88 8.06 -5.78 -7.07
N VAL A 89 7.81 -6.36 -5.90
CA VAL A 89 6.52 -6.99 -5.59
C VAL A 89 5.74 -6.17 -4.57
N ILE A 90 4.42 -6.07 -4.76
CA ILE A 90 3.49 -5.44 -3.82
C ILE A 90 2.57 -6.50 -3.21
N VAL A 91 2.52 -6.54 -1.87
CA VAL A 91 1.78 -7.59 -1.13
C VAL A 91 1.00 -7.01 0.04
N SER A 92 -0.02 -7.75 0.48
CA SER A 92 -0.75 -7.43 1.71
C SER A 92 0.09 -7.76 2.95
N ALA A 93 0.01 -6.89 3.96
CA ALA A 93 0.61 -7.13 5.26
C ALA A 93 -0.03 -8.34 5.95
N LYS A 94 0.81 -9.28 6.41
CA LYS A 94 0.40 -10.46 7.19
C LYS A 94 0.60 -10.30 8.70
N ALA A 95 0.80 -9.06 9.17
CA ALA A 95 1.09 -8.81 10.58
C ALA A 95 -0.16 -9.05 11.47
N PRO A 96 -0.01 -9.74 12.61
CA PRO A 96 -1.09 -9.88 13.59
C PRO A 96 -1.47 -8.51 14.14
N GLN A 97 -2.76 -8.30 14.42
CA GLN A 97 -3.23 -7.07 15.04
C GLN A 97 -3.26 -7.21 16.57
N PRO A 98 -2.84 -6.19 17.33
CA PRO A 98 -2.40 -4.87 16.86
C PRO A 98 -0.91 -4.86 16.42
N SER A 99 -0.67 -4.63 15.13
CA SER A 99 0.69 -4.68 14.55
C SER A 99 1.58 -3.52 14.99
N GLY A 100 0.98 -2.37 15.29
CA GLY A 100 1.71 -1.17 15.74
C GLY A 100 2.42 -1.35 17.07
N ILE A 101 1.81 -2.05 18.04
CA ILE A 101 2.45 -2.27 19.35
C ILE A 101 3.63 -3.23 19.24
N VAL A 102 3.54 -4.24 18.35
CA VAL A 102 4.66 -5.14 18.07
C VAL A 102 5.83 -4.36 17.48
N GLY A 103 5.56 -3.46 16.54
CA GLY A 103 6.58 -2.57 15.98
C GLY A 103 7.21 -1.65 17.04
N ALA A 104 6.39 -1.03 17.90
CA ALA A 104 6.89 -0.17 18.97
C ALA A 104 7.75 -0.94 19.98
N ALA A 105 7.35 -2.16 20.36
CA ALA A 105 8.13 -3.03 21.23
C ALA A 105 9.47 -3.40 20.60
N ALA A 106 9.50 -3.73 19.32
CA ALA A 106 10.74 -4.04 18.60
C ALA A 106 11.70 -2.84 18.55
N VAL A 107 11.18 -1.62 18.40
CA VAL A 107 11.99 -0.39 18.48
C VAL A 107 12.59 -0.21 19.88
N GLY A 108 11.78 -0.36 20.93
CA GLY A 108 12.26 -0.28 22.32
C GLY A 108 13.33 -1.32 22.64
N TRP A 109 13.10 -2.57 22.21
CA TRP A 109 14.03 -3.69 22.40
C TRP A 109 15.38 -3.42 21.71
N ARG A 110 15.38 -2.94 20.46
CA ARG A 110 16.61 -2.56 19.76
C ARG A 110 17.32 -1.37 20.40
N GLY A 111 16.56 -0.39 20.90
CA GLY A 111 17.13 0.78 21.59
C GLY A 111 17.88 0.43 22.88
N LEU A 112 17.53 -0.67 23.52
CA LEU A 112 18.22 -1.20 24.70
C LEU A 112 19.48 -2.02 24.35
N GLY A 113 19.74 -2.27 23.06
CA GLY A 113 20.86 -3.11 22.61
C GLY A 113 20.61 -4.62 22.69
N GLU A 114 19.40 -5.05 23.05
CA GLU A 114 19.05 -6.44 23.31
C GLU A 114 18.79 -7.27 22.03
N GLY A 115 19.21 -6.81 20.84
CA GLY A 115 18.76 -7.36 19.57
C GLY A 115 19.80 -7.42 18.44
N VAL A 116 21.09 -7.48 18.78
CA VAL A 116 22.20 -7.79 17.84
C VAL A 116 22.75 -9.18 18.04
#